data_AF-A0A932EIA8-F1
#
_entry.id   AF-A0A932EIA8-F1
#
_cell.length_a   1.000
_cell.length_b   1.000
_cell.length_c   1.000
_cell.angle_alpha   90.00
_cell.angle_beta   90.00
_cell.angle_gamma   90.00
#
_symmetry.space_group_name_H-M   'P 1'
#
loop_
_entity.id
_entity.type
_entity.pdbx_description
1 polymer ?
#
loop_
_entity_poly.entity_id
_entity_poly.type
_entity_poly.pdbx_seq_one_letter_code
_entity_poly.pdbx_strand_id
1 'polypeptide(L)'
;MLGAPWRKVQPHPFLIANELQRPSYVSLQSALAYYAMIPEAVPVTTSVTTGRPVTLDTPLGRYRYRHVRRGAFFGYGPVNVFPDQEALLAEPAKALLDLIYLTPGGDGADYLESLRLEGLEAISPQDLRDQARAWGRDKIARAVEAILRLRESVPETAARR
;
A
#
# COMPACT_ATOMS: atom_id res chain seq x y z
N MET A 1 20.89 -5.59 -14.34
CA MET A 1 20.98 -6.58 -13.25
C MET A 1 21.89 -7.72 -13.70
N LEU A 2 22.95 -8.02 -12.96
CA LEU A 2 23.92 -9.09 -13.30
C LEU A 2 23.30 -10.48 -13.04
N GLY A 3 23.56 -11.44 -13.93
CA GLY A 3 23.20 -12.86 -13.77
C GLY A 3 24.16 -13.61 -12.83
N ALA A 4 23.66 -14.70 -12.21
CA ALA A 4 24.45 -15.53 -11.29
C ALA A 4 25.65 -16.16 -12.03
N PRO A 5 26.87 -16.14 -11.44
CA PRO A 5 27.12 -16.49 -10.03
C PRO A 5 27.49 -15.33 -9.05
N TRP A 6 27.39 -14.05 -9.43
CA TRP A 6 27.97 -12.94 -8.64
C TRP A 6 27.02 -12.25 -7.64
N ARG A 7 25.83 -12.79 -7.37
CA ARG A 7 24.81 -12.11 -6.54
C ARG A 7 24.97 -12.48 -5.05
N LYS A 8 25.63 -11.61 -4.27
CA LYS A 8 25.86 -11.81 -2.82
C LYS A 8 24.65 -11.54 -1.94
N VAL A 9 23.71 -10.69 -2.38
CA VAL A 9 22.48 -10.33 -1.65
C VAL A 9 21.29 -10.44 -2.61
N GLN A 10 20.24 -11.16 -2.20
CA GLN A 10 18.99 -11.18 -2.97
C GLN A 10 18.26 -9.86 -2.78
N PRO A 11 17.95 -9.12 -3.86
CA PRO A 11 17.26 -7.86 -3.71
C PRO A 11 15.82 -8.09 -3.29
N HIS A 12 15.35 -7.22 -2.41
CA HIS A 12 13.99 -7.19 -1.92
C HIS A 12 13.03 -6.93 -3.10
N PRO A 13 11.87 -7.61 -3.16
CA PRO A 13 10.90 -7.42 -4.24
C PRO A 13 10.50 -5.96 -4.45
N PHE A 14 10.42 -5.17 -3.38
CA PHE A 14 10.02 -3.75 -3.49
C PHE A 14 11.06 -2.90 -4.24
N LEU A 15 12.35 -3.15 -3.98
CA LEU A 15 13.43 -2.51 -4.71
C LEU A 15 13.36 -2.87 -6.19
N ILE A 16 13.17 -4.16 -6.50
CA ILE A 16 13.00 -4.63 -7.89
C ILE A 16 11.81 -3.92 -8.55
N ALA A 17 10.68 -3.81 -7.86
CA ALA A 17 9.49 -3.16 -8.37
C ALA A 17 9.72 -1.69 -8.73
N ASN A 18 10.48 -0.95 -7.91
CA ASN A 18 10.82 0.45 -8.21
C ASN A 18 11.79 0.60 -9.37
N GLU A 19 12.68 -0.37 -9.60
CA GLU A 19 13.60 -0.34 -10.74
C GLU A 19 12.95 -0.73 -12.07
N LEU A 20 12.00 -1.67 -12.05
CA LEU A 20 11.35 -2.18 -13.26
C LEU A 20 10.48 -1.13 -13.95
N GLN A 21 9.86 -0.20 -13.21
CA GLN A 21 9.06 0.87 -13.80
C GLN A 21 9.12 2.14 -12.97
N ARG A 22 9.46 3.25 -13.63
CA ARG A 22 9.51 4.59 -13.05
C ARG A 22 8.64 5.55 -13.87
N PRO A 23 7.97 6.54 -13.24
CA PRO A 23 7.84 6.71 -11.78
C PRO A 23 6.86 5.69 -11.17
N SER A 24 7.23 5.08 -10.05
CA SER A 24 6.34 4.23 -9.25
C SER A 24 6.77 4.13 -7.78
N TYR A 25 5.84 3.73 -6.92
CA TYR A 25 6.09 3.33 -5.53
C TYR A 25 5.25 2.10 -5.19
N VAL A 26 5.73 1.25 -4.27
CA VAL A 26 5.00 0.07 -3.79
C VAL A 26 3.82 0.51 -2.92
N SER A 27 2.64 -0.06 -3.13
CA SER A 27 1.40 0.35 -2.46
C SER A 27 0.37 -0.79 -2.40
N LEU A 28 -0.90 -0.47 -2.13
CA LEU A 28 -2.03 -1.40 -1.98
C LEU A 28 -1.71 -2.53 -0.98
N GLN A 29 -2.11 -3.76 -1.28
CA GLN A 29 -1.90 -4.91 -0.40
C GLN A 29 -0.41 -5.12 -0.06
N SER A 30 0.52 -4.83 -0.99
CA SER A 30 1.95 -5.02 -0.72
C SER A 30 2.47 -4.10 0.39
N ALA A 31 2.07 -2.83 0.39
CA ALA A 31 2.43 -1.91 1.46
C ALA A 31 1.66 -2.20 2.76
N LEU A 32 0.37 -2.53 2.68
CA LEU A 32 -0.40 -2.92 3.86
C LEU A 32 0.19 -4.15 4.55
N ALA A 33 0.59 -5.17 3.78
CA ALA A 33 1.24 -6.35 4.33
C ALA A 33 2.61 -6.03 4.94
N TYR A 34 3.38 -5.10 4.35
CA TYR A 34 4.64 -4.63 4.93
C TYR A 34 4.44 -3.97 6.29
N TYR A 35 3.35 -3.23 6.48
CA TYR A 35 2.97 -2.62 7.76
C TYR A 35 2.16 -3.55 8.67
N ALA A 36 2.05 -4.84 8.35
CA ALA A 36 1.24 -5.81 9.09
C ALA A 36 -0.24 -5.40 9.28
N MET A 37 -0.80 -4.63 8.34
CA MET A 37 -2.17 -4.14 8.40
C MET A 37 -3.21 -5.09 7.80
N ILE A 38 -2.76 -6.14 7.11
CA ILE A 38 -3.62 -7.20 6.58
C ILE A 38 -2.96 -8.56 6.88
N PRO A 39 -3.75 -9.60 7.23
CA PRO A 39 -3.21 -10.92 7.54
C PRO A 39 -2.86 -11.75 6.29
N GLU A 40 -3.38 -11.38 5.12
CA GLU A 40 -3.20 -12.15 3.90
C GLU A 40 -1.78 -12.04 3.34
N ALA A 41 -1.22 -13.18 2.92
CA ALA A 41 0.01 -13.20 2.14
C ALA A 41 -0.20 -12.57 0.76
N VAL A 42 0.73 -11.69 0.35
CA VAL A 42 0.64 -10.94 -0.91
C VAL A 42 1.73 -11.45 -1.88
N PRO A 43 1.44 -12.43 -2.75
CA PRO A 43 2.45 -13.05 -3.62
C PRO A 43 2.88 -12.16 -4.79
N VAL A 44 2.16 -11.07 -5.05
CA VAL A 44 2.41 -10.14 -6.15
C VAL A 44 2.77 -8.78 -5.59
N THR A 45 3.98 -8.30 -5.87
CA THR A 45 4.36 -6.92 -5.52
C THR A 45 3.58 -5.96 -6.40
N THR A 46 2.70 -5.16 -5.78
CA THR A 46 1.86 -4.19 -6.47
C THR A 46 2.37 -2.78 -6.18
N SER A 47 2.55 -2.01 -7.25
CA SER A 47 2.98 -0.62 -7.22
C SER A 47 1.96 0.28 -7.88
N VAL A 48 1.99 1.56 -7.51
CA VAL A 48 1.22 2.63 -8.14
C VAL A 48 2.15 3.46 -9.02
N THR A 49 1.64 3.90 -10.17
CA THR A 49 2.37 4.67 -11.18
C THR A 49 1.46 5.77 -11.76
N THR A 50 2.05 6.82 -12.33
CA THR A 50 1.34 7.74 -13.24
C THR A 50 1.45 7.33 -14.70
N GLY A 51 2.24 6.30 -15.00
CA GLY A 51 2.39 5.72 -16.33
C GLY A 51 1.32 4.70 -16.69
N ARG A 52 1.57 3.90 -17.74
CA ARG A 52 0.66 2.85 -18.19
C ARG A 52 0.60 1.71 -17.16
N PRO A 53 -0.59 1.17 -16.84
CA PRO A 53 -0.71 -0.07 -16.08
C PRO A 53 -0.05 -1.23 -16.84
N VAL A 54 0.66 -2.09 -16.12
CA VAL A 54 1.29 -3.29 -16.69
C VAL A 54 1.46 -4.36 -15.62
N THR A 55 1.54 -5.63 -16.04
CA THR A 55 2.01 -6.74 -15.19
C THR A 55 3.23 -7.34 -15.85
N LEU A 56 4.28 -7.52 -15.08
CA LEU A 56 5.56 -8.05 -15.51
C LEU A 56 5.83 -9.35 -14.74
N ASP A 57 6.01 -10.43 -15.48
CA ASP A 57 6.53 -11.69 -14.94
C ASP A 57 8.03 -11.74 -15.17
N THR A 58 8.79 -11.92 -14.10
CA THR A 58 10.25 -12.02 -14.15
C THR A 58 10.69 -13.28 -13.40
N PRO A 59 11.94 -13.75 -13.60
CA PRO A 59 12.51 -14.81 -12.77
C PRO A 59 12.56 -14.47 -11.28
N LEU A 60 12.40 -13.20 -10.90
CA LEU A 60 12.42 -12.72 -9.51
C LEU A 60 11.01 -12.48 -8.93
N GLY A 61 9.96 -12.90 -9.64
CA GLY A 61 8.57 -12.76 -9.22
C GLY A 61 7.71 -11.96 -10.17
N ARG A 62 6.44 -11.79 -9.77
CA ARG A 62 5.41 -11.05 -10.50
C ARG A 62 5.20 -9.66 -9.91
N TYR A 63 5.21 -8.67 -10.80
CA TYR A 63 5.10 -7.25 -10.45
C TYR A 63 3.91 -6.63 -11.18
N ARG A 64 3.05 -5.92 -10.46
CA ARG A 64 1.85 -5.29 -11.01
C ARG A 64 1.85 -3.79 -10.77
N TYR A 65 1.66 -3.02 -11.82
CA TYR A 65 1.62 -1.55 -11.77
C TYR A 65 0.22 -1.07 -12.06
N ARG A 66 -0.32 -0.26 -11.16
CA ARG A 66 -1.64 0.33 -11.26
C ARG A 66 -1.55 1.83 -11.47
N HIS A 67 -2.34 2.34 -12.42
CA HIS A 67 -2.33 3.76 -12.73
C HIS A 67 -3.17 4.56 -11.72
N VAL A 68 -2.62 5.68 -11.27
CA VAL A 68 -3.36 6.77 -10.62
C VAL A 68 -3.09 8.08 -11.34
N ARG A 69 -4.03 9.02 -11.22
CA ARG A 69 -3.84 10.39 -11.69
C ARG A 69 -2.69 11.07 -10.93
N ARG A 70 -2.01 12.03 -11.56
CA ARG A 70 -0.92 12.80 -10.94
C ARG A 70 -1.29 13.43 -9.59
N GLY A 71 -2.51 13.97 -9.47
CA GLY A 71 -2.99 14.55 -8.20
C GLY A 71 -3.20 13.54 -7.05
N ALA A 72 -3.08 12.23 -7.32
CA ALA A 72 -3.13 11.16 -6.33
C ALA A 72 -1.76 10.47 -6.13
N PHE A 73 -0.71 11.00 -6.75
CA PHE A 73 0.65 10.46 -6.71
C PHE A 73 1.49 11.19 -5.64
N PHE A 74 1.13 11.00 -4.38
CA PHE A 74 1.76 11.59 -3.18
C PHE A 74 1.74 10.57 -2.02
N GLY A 75 2.23 10.92 -0.83
CA GLY A 75 2.10 10.09 0.39
C GLY A 75 2.95 8.83 0.34
N TYR A 76 4.14 8.93 -0.25
CA TYR A 76 5.10 7.83 -0.34
C TYR A 76 6.51 8.38 -0.14
N GLY A 77 7.42 7.53 0.32
CA GLY A 77 8.80 7.92 0.60
C GLY A 77 9.77 6.74 0.59
N PRO A 78 11.07 7.02 0.71
CA PRO A 78 12.08 5.98 0.87
C PRO A 78 11.91 5.23 2.19
N VAL A 79 11.96 3.91 2.14
CA VAL A 79 11.91 3.01 3.30
C VAL A 79 13.00 1.96 3.17
N ASN A 80 13.76 1.75 4.24
CA ASN A 80 14.75 0.69 4.32
C ASN A 80 14.05 -0.67 4.50
N VAL A 81 13.97 -1.47 3.43
CA VAL A 81 13.21 -2.73 3.38
C VAL A 81 14.08 -3.95 3.70
N PHE A 82 15.39 -3.82 3.62
CA PHE A 82 16.38 -4.85 3.97
C PHE A 82 17.75 -4.18 4.12
N PRO A 83 18.73 -4.72 4.89
CA PRO A 83 20.07 -4.15 4.98
C PRO A 83 20.62 -3.67 3.62
N ASP A 84 20.97 -2.38 3.56
CA ASP A 84 21.45 -1.65 2.39
C ASP A 84 20.49 -1.63 1.18
N GLN A 85 19.19 -1.77 1.41
CA GLN A 85 18.16 -1.74 0.36
C GLN A 85 17.00 -0.82 0.73
N GLU A 86 16.88 0.26 -0.04
CA GLU A 86 15.83 1.25 0.10
C GLU A 86 14.82 1.13 -1.06
N ALA A 87 13.54 1.24 -0.75
CA ALA A 87 12.46 1.23 -1.74
C ALA A 87 11.51 2.42 -1.52
N LEU A 88 10.93 2.95 -2.59
CA LEU A 88 9.82 3.89 -2.52
C LEU A 88 8.54 3.14 -2.17
N LEU A 89 8.01 3.42 -0.98
CA LEU A 89 6.85 2.76 -0.39
C LEU A 89 5.79 3.81 0.01
N ALA A 90 4.52 3.50 -0.23
CA ALA A 90 3.41 4.29 0.27
C ALA A 90 3.41 4.31 1.79
N GLU A 91 3.09 5.46 2.39
CA GLU A 91 2.79 5.55 3.81
C GLU A 91 1.55 4.69 4.14
N PRO A 92 1.36 4.24 5.41
CA PRO A 92 0.25 3.37 5.78
C PRO A 92 -1.13 3.92 5.37
N ALA A 93 -1.40 5.20 5.66
CA ALA A 93 -2.62 5.88 5.22
C ALA A 93 -2.75 5.85 3.70
N LYS A 94 -1.69 6.20 2.99
CA LYS A 94 -1.71 6.24 1.52
C LYS A 94 -1.97 4.87 0.90
N ALA A 95 -1.35 3.82 1.42
CA ALA A 95 -1.53 2.45 0.95
C ALA A 95 -3.01 2.01 1.04
N LEU A 96 -3.66 2.35 2.15
CA LEU A 96 -5.08 2.08 2.36
C LEU A 96 -5.96 2.87 1.37
N LEU A 97 -5.71 4.18 1.23
CA LEU A 97 -6.48 5.02 0.31
C LEU A 97 -6.28 4.63 -1.16
N ASP A 98 -5.06 4.22 -1.55
CA ASP A 98 -4.77 3.67 -2.87
C ASP A 98 -5.60 2.42 -3.13
N LEU A 99 -5.61 1.47 -2.20
CA LEU A 99 -6.36 0.24 -2.32
C LEU A 99 -7.86 0.53 -2.52
N ILE A 100 -8.44 1.39 -1.69
CA ILE A 100 -9.86 1.78 -1.76
C ILE A 100 -10.17 2.46 -3.09
N TYR A 101 -9.34 3.42 -3.51
CA TYR A 101 -9.55 4.15 -4.76
C TYR A 101 -9.59 3.19 -5.94
N LEU A 102 -8.62 2.29 -5.98
CA LEU A 102 -8.33 1.39 -7.08
C LEU A 102 -9.19 0.11 -7.07
N THR A 103 -9.91 -0.19 -6.00
CA THR A 103 -10.86 -1.31 -5.96
C THR A 103 -12.28 -0.81 -6.27
N PRO A 104 -12.99 -1.35 -7.29
CA PRO A 104 -14.41 -1.09 -7.49
C PRO A 104 -15.21 -1.43 -6.22
N GLY A 105 -16.06 -0.51 -5.76
CA GLY A 105 -16.79 -0.70 -4.49
C GLY A 105 -15.92 -0.70 -3.23
N GLY A 106 -14.64 -0.29 -3.33
CA GLY A 106 -13.70 -0.33 -2.20
C GLY A 106 -14.05 0.57 -1.00
N ASP A 107 -15.07 1.41 -1.14
CA ASP A 107 -15.64 2.26 -0.09
C ASP A 107 -16.87 1.65 0.60
N GLY A 108 -17.29 0.45 0.20
CA GLY A 108 -18.39 -0.28 0.83
C GLY A 108 -17.98 -0.89 2.18
N ALA A 109 -18.91 -0.91 3.14
CA ALA A 109 -18.68 -1.47 4.47
C ALA A 109 -18.21 -2.93 4.41
N ASP A 110 -18.93 -3.78 3.67
CA ASP A 110 -18.59 -5.20 3.49
C ASP A 110 -17.16 -5.41 2.99
N TYR A 111 -16.70 -4.55 2.06
CA TYR A 111 -15.33 -4.63 1.55
C TYR A 111 -14.32 -4.24 2.63
N LEU A 112 -14.54 -3.12 3.31
CA LEU A 112 -13.64 -2.63 4.35
C LEU A 112 -13.55 -3.62 5.52
N GLU A 113 -14.66 -4.26 5.90
CA GLU A 113 -14.69 -5.34 6.90
C GLU A 113 -13.95 -6.59 6.40
N SER A 114 -14.11 -6.96 5.12
CA SER A 114 -13.42 -8.12 4.54
C SER A 114 -11.89 -8.00 4.50
N LEU A 115 -11.36 -6.77 4.52
CA LEU A 115 -9.92 -6.52 4.58
C LEU A 115 -9.31 -6.92 5.94
N ARG A 116 -10.13 -7.13 6.98
CA ARG A 116 -9.69 -7.49 8.34
C ARG A 116 -8.53 -6.61 8.81
N LEU A 117 -8.70 -5.30 8.63
CA LEU A 117 -7.63 -4.33 8.88
C LEU A 117 -7.16 -4.41 10.33
N GLU A 118 -5.85 -4.57 10.49
CA GLU A 118 -5.14 -4.56 11.77
C GLU A 118 -4.26 -3.30 11.85
N GLY A 119 -3.87 -2.88 13.06
CA GLY A 119 -2.92 -1.78 13.22
C GLY A 119 -3.41 -0.38 12.81
N LEU A 120 -4.73 -0.18 12.67
CA LEU A 120 -5.31 1.13 12.30
C LEU A 120 -5.00 2.24 13.32
N GLU A 121 -4.69 1.88 14.56
CA GLU A 121 -4.24 2.78 15.62
C GLU A 121 -2.90 3.44 15.32
N ALA A 122 -2.05 2.82 14.49
CA ALA A 122 -0.78 3.39 14.06
C ALA A 122 -0.98 4.58 13.09
N ILE A 123 -2.18 4.73 12.53
CA ILE A 123 -2.54 5.83 11.65
C ILE A 123 -3.34 6.88 12.43
N SER A 124 -2.88 8.13 12.37
CA SER A 124 -3.62 9.24 12.96
C SER A 124 -4.94 9.44 12.20
N PRO A 125 -6.08 9.58 12.90
CA PRO A 125 -7.35 9.94 12.25
C PRO A 125 -7.26 11.23 11.45
N GLN A 126 -6.45 12.18 11.92
CA GLN A 126 -6.25 13.45 11.24
C GLN A 126 -5.46 13.26 9.94
N ASP A 127 -4.42 12.42 9.94
CA ASP A 127 -3.65 12.10 8.73
C ASP A 127 -4.53 11.43 7.67
N LEU A 128 -5.38 10.45 8.03
CA LEU A 128 -6.34 9.85 7.10
C LEU A 128 -7.25 10.90 6.46
N ARG A 129 -7.77 11.84 7.26
CA ARG A 129 -8.63 12.91 6.75
C ARG A 129 -7.88 13.90 5.86
N ASP A 130 -6.66 14.27 6.22
CA ASP A 130 -5.84 15.19 5.44
C ASP A 130 -5.44 14.58 4.09
N GLN A 131 -5.04 13.31 4.08
CA GLN A 131 -4.78 12.60 2.84
C GLN A 131 -6.05 12.45 2.00
N ALA A 132 -7.20 12.13 2.59
CA ALA A 132 -8.47 12.07 1.87
C ALA A 132 -8.87 13.40 1.22
N ARG A 133 -8.61 14.53 1.91
CA ARG A 133 -8.79 15.87 1.34
C ARG A 133 -7.86 16.10 0.16
N ALA A 134 -6.59 15.75 0.28
CA ALA A 134 -5.61 15.84 -0.82
C ALA A 134 -6.02 14.98 -2.03
N TRP A 135 -6.64 13.81 -1.79
CA TRP A 135 -7.23 13.00 -2.85
C TRP A 135 -8.37 13.69 -3.59
N GLY A 136 -9.19 14.50 -2.91
CA GLY A 136 -10.28 15.27 -3.53
C GLY A 136 -11.33 14.40 -4.22
N ARG A 137 -11.75 13.29 -3.60
CA ARG A 137 -12.78 12.37 -4.12
C ARG A 137 -13.74 11.94 -3.01
N ASP A 138 -15.05 12.08 -3.24
CA ASP A 138 -16.09 11.72 -2.27
C ASP A 138 -16.02 10.24 -1.84
N LYS A 139 -15.66 9.35 -2.78
CA LYS A 139 -15.41 7.93 -2.49
C LYS A 139 -14.40 7.75 -1.35
N ILE A 140 -13.31 8.50 -1.39
CA ILE A 140 -12.21 8.40 -0.43
C ILE A 140 -12.63 9.00 0.91
N ALA A 141 -13.31 10.14 0.90
CA ALA A 141 -13.86 10.75 2.10
C ALA A 141 -14.85 9.80 2.81
N ARG A 142 -15.79 9.19 2.08
CA ARG A 142 -16.74 8.22 2.64
C ARG A 142 -16.04 7.00 3.24
N ALA A 143 -15.04 6.47 2.55
CA ALA A 143 -14.29 5.31 3.04
C ALA A 143 -13.50 5.63 4.33
N VAL A 144 -12.88 6.81 4.42
CA VAL A 144 -12.20 7.24 5.65
C VAL A 144 -13.15 7.30 6.83
N GLU A 145 -14.33 7.90 6.66
CA GLU A 145 -15.31 7.97 7.76
C GLU A 145 -15.90 6.59 8.12
N ALA A 146 -15.92 5.63 7.19
CA ALA A 146 -16.28 4.25 7.51
C ALA A 146 -15.15 3.54 8.29
N ILE A 147 -13.90 3.70 7.88
CA ILE A 147 -12.73 3.14 8.58
C ILE A 147 -12.61 3.67 10.01
N LEU A 148 -12.84 4.97 10.21
CA LEU A 148 -12.78 5.57 11.55
C LEU A 148 -13.87 5.02 12.47
N ARG A 149 -15.07 4.76 11.95
CA ARG A 149 -16.13 4.06 12.71
C ARG A 149 -15.76 2.62 13.04
N LEU A 150 -15.15 1.89 12.10
CA LEU A 150 -14.67 0.52 12.35
C LEU A 150 -13.64 0.51 13.49
N ARG A 151 -12.72 1.46 13.50
CA ARG A 151 -11.74 1.64 14.58
C ARG A 151 -12.40 1.88 15.94
N GLU A 152 -13.47 2.66 16.01
CA GLU A 152 -14.20 2.94 17.26
C GLU A 152 -15.04 1.75 17.73
N SER A 153 -15.44 0.86 16.81
CA SER A 153 -16.27 -0.32 17.13
C SER A 153 -15.51 -1.50 17.72
N VAL A 154 -14.17 -1.49 17.66
CA VAL A 154 -13.32 -2.49 18.33
C VAL A 154 -13.08 -2.02 19.77
N PRO A 155 -13.65 -2.69 20.80
CA PRO A 155 -13.41 -2.31 22.18
C PRO A 155 -11.92 -2.45 22.49
N GLU A 156 -11.41 -1.50 23.28
CA GLU A 156 -10.02 -1.35 23.77
C GLU A 156 -9.59 -2.49 24.73
N THR A 157 -9.92 -3.76 24.42
CA THR A 157 -9.71 -4.93 25.28
C THR A 157 -8.57 -5.82 24.80
N ALA A 158 -7.57 -5.25 24.12
CA ALA A 158 -6.34 -5.95 23.75
C ALA A 158 -5.06 -5.23 24.23
N ALA A 159 -5.17 -4.20 25.07
CA ALA A 159 -4.02 -3.48 25.63
C ALA A 159 -3.47 -4.09 26.95
N ARG A 160 -3.95 -5.26 27.40
CA ARG A 160 -3.41 -5.96 28.57
C ARG A 160 -3.56 -7.48 28.45
N ARG A 161 -2.61 -8.15 27.80
CA ARG A 161 -2.13 -9.49 28.17
C ARG A 161 -0.67 -9.65 27.78
#